data_AF-A0A4Y9U7V3-F1
#
_entry.id   AF-A0A4Y9U7V3-F1
#
_cell.length_a   1.000
_cell.length_b   1.000
_cell.length_c   1.000
_cell.angle_alpha   90.00
_cell.angle_beta   90.00
_cell.angle_gamma   90.00
#
_symmetry.space_group_name_H-M   'P 1'
#
loop_
_entity.id
_entity.type
_entity.pdbx_description
1 polymer ?
#
loop_
_entity_poly.entity_id
_entity_poly.type
_entity_poly.pdbx_seq_one_letter_code
_entity_poly.pdbx_strand_id
1 'polypeptide(L)' 'MKDMQAQLEKLRTDAAECALIRDLATEPKKRELFTRLAEHLTVLADEVEHAIAAAGPELKRKE' A
#
# COMPACT_ATOMS: atom_id res chain seq x y z
N MET A 1 13.60 -6.93 -7.41
CA MET A 1 12.51 -7.41 -6.52
C MET A 1 12.60 -6.82 -5.11
N LYS A 2 13.79 -6.73 -4.49
CA LYS A 2 13.95 -6.05 -3.19
C LYS A 2 13.48 -4.59 -3.21
N ASP A 3 13.73 -3.87 -4.31
CA ASP A 3 13.29 -2.47 -4.46
C ASP A 3 11.75 -2.35 -4.49
N MET A 4 11.08 -3.32 -5.12
CA MET A 4 9.62 -3.37 -5.17
C MET A 4 9.02 -3.75 -3.80
N GLN A 5 9.66 -4.66 -3.07
CA GLN A 5 9.27 -4.99 -1.68
C GLN A 5 9.45 -3.78 -0.75
N ALA A 6 10.55 -3.03 -0.90
CA ALA A 6 10.76 -1.80 -0.13
C ALA A 6 9.70 -0.72 -0.46
N GLN A 7 9.29 -0.60 -1.73
CA GLN A 7 8.18 0.28 -2.11
C GLN A 7 6.83 -0.20 -1.54
N LEU A 8 6.58 -1.51 -1.52
CA LEU A 8 5.39 -2.10 -0.91
C LEU A 8 5.30 -1.77 0.58
N GLU A 9 6.39 -1.98 1.33
CA GLU A 9 6.45 -1.68 2.76
C GLU A 9 6.20 -0.19 3.02
N LYS A 10 6.78 0.68 2.17
CA LYS A 10 6.54 2.12 2.24
C LYS A 10 5.06 2.46 2.02
N LEU A 11 4.43 1.93 0.98
CA LEU A 11 3.00 2.17 0.69
C LEU A 11 2.10 1.69 1.84
N ARG A 12 2.40 0.53 2.44
CA ARG A 12 1.68 0.03 3.62
C ARG A 12 1.87 0.93 4.85
N THR A 13 3.06 1.47 5.03
CA THR A 13 3.38 2.41 6.11
C THR A 13 2.62 3.72 5.92
N ASP A 14 2.69 4.32 4.72
CA ASP A 14 1.94 5.54 4.37
C ASP A 14 0.43 5.33 4.55
N ALA A 15 -0.11 4.15 4.18
CA ALA A 15 -1.52 3.81 4.38
C ALA A 15 -1.91 3.75 5.88
N ALA A 16 -1.06 3.13 6.70
CA ALA A 16 -1.26 3.05 8.14
C ALA A 16 -1.17 4.43 8.81
N GLU A 17 -0.23 5.28 8.38
CA GLU A 17 -0.12 6.66 8.84
C GLU A 17 -1.37 7.47 8.47
N CYS A 18 -1.89 7.31 7.24
CA CYS A 18 -3.12 7.97 6.83
C CYS A 18 -4.33 7.50 7.64
N ALA A 19 -4.43 6.19 7.93
CA ALA A 19 -5.48 5.66 8.80
C ALA A 19 -5.40 6.23 10.22
N LEU A 20 -4.20 6.34 10.78
CA LEU A 20 -3.99 6.96 12.09
C LEU A 20 -4.39 8.45 12.10
N ILE A 21 -4.02 9.20 11.07
CA ILE A 21 -4.40 10.62 10.95
C ILE A 21 -5.91 10.77 10.84
N ARG A 22 -6.59 9.92 10.08
CA ARG A 22 -8.05 9.88 10.01
C ARG A 22 -8.65 9.67 11.40
N ASP A 23 -8.13 8.71 12.16
CA ASP A 23 -8.68 8.35 13.47
C ASP A 23 -8.43 9.44 14.54
N LEU A 24 -7.34 10.21 14.40
CA LEU A 24 -7.03 11.38 15.24
C LEU A 24 -7.67 12.69 14.73
N ALA A 25 -8.21 12.72 13.51
CA ALA A 25 -8.78 13.93 12.93
C ALA A 25 -10.15 14.24 13.55
N THR A 26 -10.23 15.39 14.21
CA THR A 26 -11.49 15.95 14.74
C THR A 26 -12.33 16.63 13.65
N GLU A 27 -11.69 17.12 12.59
CA GLU A 27 -12.35 17.78 11.46
C GLU A 27 -12.87 16.74 10.45
N PRO A 28 -14.18 16.69 10.15
CA PRO A 28 -14.76 15.66 9.29
C PRO A 28 -14.21 15.65 7.86
N LYS A 29 -13.91 16.83 7.28
CA LYS A 29 -13.31 16.92 5.95
C LYS A 29 -11.90 16.35 5.89
N LYS A 30 -11.11 16.60 6.95
CA LYS A 30 -9.77 16.05 7.08
C LYS A 30 -9.85 14.52 7.24
N ARG A 31 -10.75 14.06 8.10
CA ARG A 31 -11.01 12.62 8.28
C ARG A 31 -11.34 11.95 6.95
N GLU A 32 -12.29 12.48 6.17
CA GLU A 32 -12.67 11.90 4.89
C GLU A 32 -11.52 11.84 3.87
N LEU A 33 -10.72 12.92 3.78
CA LEU A 33 -9.53 12.95 2.92
C LEU A 33 -8.56 11.81 3.26
N PHE A 34 -8.21 11.68 4.54
CA PHE A 34 -7.27 10.66 5.00
C PHE A 34 -7.85 9.24 4.95
N THR A 35 -9.19 9.08 5.07
CA THR A 35 -9.87 7.81 4.77
C THR A 35 -9.60 7.37 3.34
N ARG A 36 -9.90 8.25 2.36
CA ARG A 36 -9.72 7.93 0.94
C ARG A 36 -8.25 7.67 0.62
N LEU A 37 -7.36 8.45 1.21
CA LEU A 37 -5.91 8.28 0.99
C LEU A 37 -5.43 6.91 1.50
N ALA A 38 -5.85 6.51 2.71
CA ALA A 38 -5.53 5.18 3.25
C ALA A 38 -6.09 4.04 2.40
N GLU A 39 -7.33 4.17 1.91
CA GLU A 39 -7.94 3.19 1.01
C GLU A 39 -7.17 3.07 -0.31
N HIS A 40 -6.85 4.20 -0.96
CA HIS A 40 -6.10 4.19 -2.21
C HIS A 40 -4.69 3.62 -2.06
N LEU A 41 -3.98 3.97 -0.99
CA LEU A 41 -2.64 3.43 -0.72
C LEU A 41 -2.68 1.92 -0.42
N THR A 42 -3.74 1.44 0.24
CA THR A 42 -3.94 0.01 0.48
C THR A 42 -4.16 -0.75 -0.82
N VAL A 43 -5.01 -0.23 -1.72
CA VAL A 43 -5.23 -0.82 -3.05
C VAL A 43 -3.94 -0.84 -3.86
N LEU A 44 -3.19 0.26 -3.88
CA LEU A 44 -1.91 0.32 -4.60
C LEU A 44 -0.88 -0.66 -4.03
N ALA A 45 -0.82 -0.81 -2.71
CA ALA A 45 0.04 -1.82 -2.09
C ALA A 45 -0.37 -3.25 -2.50
N ASP A 46 -1.67 -3.55 -2.55
CA ASP A 46 -2.17 -4.85 -2.99
C ASP A 46 -1.80 -5.15 -4.44
N GLU A 47 -1.94 -4.18 -5.34
CA GLU A 47 -1.53 -4.29 -6.74
C GLU A 47 -0.01 -4.52 -6.88
N VAL A 48 0.80 -3.82 -6.10
CA VAL A 48 2.26 -4.01 -6.08
C VAL A 48 2.62 -5.40 -5.56
N GLU A 49 1.95 -5.89 -4.52
CA GLU A 49 2.15 -7.25 -4.02
C GLU A 49 1.78 -8.29 -5.07
N HIS A 50 0.66 -8.11 -5.76
CA HIS A 50 0.24 -8.93 -6.88
C HIS A 50 1.25 -8.92 -8.03
N ALA A 51 1.79 -7.76 -8.39
CA ALA A 51 2.83 -7.64 -9.42
C ALA A 51 4.13 -8.33 -9.01
N ILE A 52 4.55 -8.19 -7.75
CA ILE A 52 5.71 -8.90 -7.19
C ILE A 52 5.48 -10.41 -7.23
N ALA A 53 4.28 -10.86 -6.83
CA ALA A 53 3.87 -12.26 -6.84
C ALA A 53 3.75 -12.83 -8.26
N ALA A 54 3.37 -12.02 -9.26
CA ALA A 54 3.29 -12.42 -10.67
C ALA A 54 4.67 -12.45 -11.37
N ALA A 55 5.61 -11.60 -10.95
CA ALA A 55 6.99 -11.63 -11.43
C ALA A 55 7.83 -12.75 -10.79
N GLY A 56 7.43 -13.27 -9.62
CA GLY A 56 8.07 -14.41 -8.95
C GLY A 56 7.99 -15.80 -9.65
N PRO A 57 6.87 -16.22 -10.30
CA PRO A 57 6.72 -17.54 -10.90
C PRO A 57 7.42 -17.73 -12.25
N GLU A 58 7.79 -16.66 -12.96
CA GLU A 58 8.48 -16.80 -14.26
C GLU A 58 9.91 -17.33 -14.13
N LEU A 59 10.57 -17.16 -12.97
CA LEU A 59 11.89 -17.75 -12.72
C LEU A 59 11.83 -19.25 -12.38
N LYS A 60 10.75 -19.75 -11.77
CA LYS A 60 10.66 -21.16 -11.36
C LYS A 60 10.33 -22.13 -12.51
N ARG A 61 10.00 -21.63 -13.70
CA ARG A 61 9.64 -22.47 -14.87
C ARG A 61 10.80 -22.65 -15.87
N LYS A 62 11.99 -22.11 -15.57
CA LYS A 62 13.21 -22.25 -16.39
C LYS A 62 14.39 -22.92 -15.67
N GLU A 63 14.12 -23.69 -14.60
CA GLU A 63 15.12 -24.59 -13.99
C GLU A 63 14.88 -26.04 -14.40
#